data_AF-K8ACN0-F1
#
_entry.id   AF-K8ACN0-F1
#
_cell.length_a   1.000
_cell.length_b   1.000
_cell.length_c   1.000
_cell.angle_alpha   90.00
_cell.angle_beta   90.00
_cell.angle_gamma   90.00
#
_symmetry.space_group_name_H-M   'P 1'
#
loop_
_entity.id
_entity.type
_entity.pdbx_description
1 polymer ?
#
loop_
_entity_poly.entity_id
_entity_poly.type
_entity_poly.pdbx_seq_one_letter_code
_entity_poly.pdbx_strand_id
1 'polypeptide(L)'
;MFPSAFAAPLSPADRDAIRQQQEQRLLQDQQQRDELQRSTPLPHAEAPVLPAPSSGPCFTIHTITYSGATMLNARAQAILSRPWLN
;
A
#
# COMPACT_ATOMS: atom_id res chain seq x y z
N MET A 1 44.51 -6.68 19.15
CA MET A 1 44.04 -7.88 19.88
C MET A 1 42.72 -7.50 20.54
N PHE A 2 41.59 -7.93 19.97
CA PHE A 2 40.26 -7.59 20.49
C PHE A 2 39.87 -8.64 21.56
N PRO A 3 39.35 -8.23 22.73
CA PRO A 3 38.94 -9.19 23.74
C PRO A 3 37.71 -9.96 23.23
N SER A 4 37.80 -11.29 23.17
CA SER A 4 36.62 -12.15 23.00
C SER A 4 35.74 -12.01 24.23
N ALA A 5 34.58 -11.37 24.08
CA ALA A 5 33.55 -11.39 25.10
C ALA A 5 32.94 -12.79 25.17
N PHE A 6 33.18 -13.50 26.28
CA PHE A 6 32.45 -14.73 26.58
C PHE A 6 31.06 -14.35 27.09
N ALA A 7 30.02 -14.61 26.30
CA ALA A 7 28.65 -14.53 26.78
C ALA A 7 28.40 -15.68 27.77
N ALA A 8 27.96 -15.38 28.98
CA ALA A 8 27.53 -16.41 29.93
C ALA A 8 26.37 -17.21 29.31
N PRO A 9 26.33 -18.54 29.50
CA PRO A 9 25.23 -19.36 28.99
C PRO A 9 23.91 -18.92 29.62
N LEU A 10 22.89 -18.74 28.79
CA LEU A 10 21.53 -18.39 29.23
C LEU A 10 21.05 -19.34 30.33
N SER A 11 20.42 -18.78 31.37
CA SER A 11 19.79 -19.58 32.41
C SER A 11 18.59 -20.35 31.82
N PRO A 12 18.13 -21.44 32.46
CA PRO A 12 16.91 -22.14 32.03
C PRO A 12 15.70 -21.20 31.89
N ALA A 13 15.51 -20.27 32.85
CA ALA A 13 14.41 -19.31 32.80
C ALA A 13 14.53 -18.35 31.60
N ASP A 14 15.74 -17.88 31.26
CA ASP A 14 15.95 -17.03 30.08
C ASP A 14 15.65 -17.80 28.80
N ARG A 15 16.02 -19.09 28.74
CA ARG A 15 15.72 -19.96 27.59
C ARG A 15 14.22 -20.16 27.40
N ASP A 16 13.48 -20.35 28.49
CA ASP A 16 12.03 -20.49 28.44
C ASP A 16 11.34 -19.19 28.00
N ALA A 17 11.79 -18.04 28.51
CA ALA A 17 11.29 -16.74 28.09
C ALA A 17 11.54 -16.49 26.59
N ILE A 18 12.73 -16.82 26.09
CA ILE A 18 13.06 -16.71 24.66
C ILE A 18 12.19 -17.64 23.82
N ARG A 19 11.98 -18.88 24.26
CA ARG A 19 11.11 -19.85 23.56
C ARG A 19 9.68 -19.31 23.47
N GLN A 20 9.12 -18.83 24.58
CA GLN A 20 7.78 -18.27 24.61
C GLN A 20 7.66 -17.06 23.68
N GLN A 21 8.66 -16.17 23.67
CA GLN A 21 8.69 -15.02 22.76
C GLN A 21 8.74 -15.45 21.29
N GLN A 22 9.52 -16.48 20.97
CA GLN A 22 9.60 -17.02 19.61
C GLN A 22 8.27 -17.63 19.16
N GLU A 23 7.64 -18.43 20.01
CA GLU A 23 6.33 -19.02 19.73
C GLU A 23 5.27 -17.94 19.49
N GLN A 24 5.22 -16.91 20.35
CA GLN A 24 4.31 -15.78 20.18
C GLN A 24 4.55 -15.04 18.85
N ARG A 25 5.82 -14.81 18.48
CA ARG A 25 6.15 -14.18 17.19
C ARG A 25 5.65 -15.02 16.02
N LEU A 26 5.88 -16.33 16.04
CA LEU A 26 5.46 -17.22 14.94
C LEU A 26 3.94 -17.20 14.77
N LEU A 27 3.20 -17.17 15.89
CA LEU A 27 1.74 -17.05 15.87
C LEU A 27 1.29 -15.70 15.30
N GLN A 28 1.94 -14.60 15.70
CA GLN A 28 1.64 -13.26 15.19
C GLN A 28 1.91 -13.16 13.69
N ASP A 29 3.05 -13.70 13.22
CA ASP A 29 3.42 -13.71 11.80
C ASP A 29 2.42 -14.54 10.97
N GLN A 30 1.93 -15.66 11.51
CA GLN A 30 0.88 -16.47 10.87
C GLN A 30 -0.42 -15.67 10.74
N GLN A 31 -0.87 -15.02 11.83
CA GLN A 31 -2.08 -14.21 11.80
C GLN A 31 -1.99 -13.07 10.79
N GLN A 32 -0.85 -12.35 10.76
CA GLN A 32 -0.63 -11.27 9.80
C GLN A 32 -0.72 -11.75 8.34
N ARG A 33 -0.18 -12.95 8.04
CA ARG A 33 -0.28 -13.52 6.70
C ARG A 33 -1.70 -13.90 6.33
N ASP A 34 -2.43 -14.54 7.24
CA ASP A 34 -3.82 -14.96 7.01
C ASP A 34 -4.74 -13.74 6.78
N GLU A 35 -4.52 -12.64 7.51
CA GLU A 35 -5.23 -11.37 7.31
C GLU A 35 -4.99 -10.79 5.92
N LEU A 36 -3.73 -10.77 5.46
CA LEU A 36 -3.39 -10.31 4.12
C LEU A 36 -3.97 -11.23 3.04
N GLN A 37 -3.93 -12.55 3.22
CA GLN A 37 -4.48 -13.51 2.27
C GLN A 37 -6.01 -13.39 2.13
N ARG A 38 -6.70 -12.98 3.21
CA ARG A 38 -8.15 -12.73 3.19
C ARG A 38 -8.52 -11.37 2.62
N SER A 39 -7.57 -10.46 2.46
CA SER A 39 -7.83 -9.15 1.85
C SER A 39 -8.20 -9.29 0.38
N THR A 40 -9.16 -8.49 -0.08
CA THR A 40 -9.54 -8.46 -1.50
C THR A 40 -8.46 -7.71 -2.28
N PRO A 41 -7.85 -8.31 -3.32
CA PRO A 41 -6.88 -7.60 -4.15
C PRO A 41 -7.58 -6.44 -4.83
N LEU A 42 -6.94 -5.26 -4.82
CA LEU A 42 -7.45 -4.13 -5.59
C LEU A 42 -7.29 -4.46 -7.08
N PRO A 43 -8.30 -4.16 -7.91
CA PRO A 43 -8.17 -4.29 -9.35
C PRO A 43 -7.01 -3.44 -9.82
N HIS A 44 -6.20 -3.98 -10.73
CA HIS A 44 -5.16 -3.21 -11.38
C HIS A 44 -5.81 -2.09 -12.18
N ALA A 45 -5.28 -0.87 -12.10
CA ALA A 45 -5.75 0.21 -12.95
C ALA A 45 -5.46 -0.15 -14.41
N GLU A 46 -6.50 -0.24 -15.24
CA GLU A 46 -6.32 -0.47 -16.67
C GLU A 46 -5.55 0.69 -17.31
N ALA A 47 -4.74 0.37 -18.31
CA ALA A 47 -4.10 1.39 -19.12
C ALA A 47 -5.18 2.25 -19.80
N PRO A 48 -4.97 3.58 -19.92
CA PRO A 48 -5.92 4.44 -20.61
C PRO A 48 -6.13 3.95 -22.04
N VAL A 49 -7.38 3.65 -22.41
CA VAL A 49 -7.76 3.39 -23.80
C VAL A 49 -7.83 4.72 -24.51
N LEU A 50 -7.05 4.88 -25.59
CA LEU A 50 -7.18 6.05 -26.45
C LEU A 50 -8.54 5.98 -27.17
N PRO A 51 -9.42 6.99 -27.00
CA PRO A 51 -10.68 7.00 -27.72
C PRO A 51 -10.41 7.07 -29.24
N ALA A 52 -11.20 6.33 -30.00
CA ALA A 52 -11.19 6.45 -31.45
C ALA A 52 -11.51 7.91 -31.85
N PRO A 53 -10.90 8.45 -32.92
CA PRO A 53 -11.16 9.81 -33.35
C PRO A 53 -12.66 9.99 -33.64
N SER A 54 -13.29 10.92 -32.92
CA SER A 54 -14.69 11.26 -33.11
C SER A 54 -14.87 12.13 -34.36
N SER A 55 -15.82 11.77 -35.23
CA SER A 55 -16.16 12.50 -36.46
C SER A 55 -17.07 13.74 -36.22
N GLY A 56 -17.39 14.05 -34.96
CA GLY A 56 -18.30 15.13 -34.60
C GLY A 56 -17.60 16.46 -34.26
N PRO A 57 -18.35 17.56 -34.13
CA PRO A 57 -17.81 18.83 -33.66
C PRO A 57 -17.30 18.70 -32.21
N CYS A 58 -16.10 19.21 -31.97
CA CYS A 58 -15.45 19.24 -30.65
C CYS A 58 -15.53 20.63 -30.02
N PHE A 59 -15.30 20.71 -28.70
CA PHE A 59 -15.18 21.97 -27.96
C PHE A 59 -14.01 21.92 -26.98
N THR A 60 -13.51 23.09 -26.61
CA THR A 60 -12.40 23.22 -25.67
C THR A 60 -12.89 23.16 -24.23
N ILE A 61 -12.24 22.34 -23.41
CA ILE A 61 -12.50 22.27 -21.97
C ILE A 61 -11.50 23.17 -21.24
N HIS A 62 -12.02 24.19 -20.56
CA HIS A 62 -11.22 25.10 -19.73
C HIS A 62 -11.27 24.77 -18.24
N THR A 63 -12.31 24.08 -17.77
CA THR A 63 -12.48 23.77 -16.35
C THR A 63 -13.24 22.47 -16.18
N ILE A 64 -12.81 21.66 -15.20
CA ILE A 64 -13.50 20.44 -14.77
C ILE A 64 -13.81 20.59 -13.29
N THR A 65 -15.08 20.49 -12.92
CA THR A 65 -15.55 20.61 -11.53
C THR A 65 -16.00 19.26 -11.00
N TYR A 66 -15.45 18.85 -9.85
CA TYR A 66 -15.84 17.62 -9.17
C TYR A 66 -16.88 17.90 -8.09
N SER A 67 -18.08 17.35 -8.24
CA SER A 67 -19.14 17.41 -7.21
C SER A 67 -19.22 16.09 -6.44
N GLY A 68 -19.39 16.16 -5.12
CA GLY A 68 -19.50 14.97 -4.25
C GLY A 68 -18.20 14.17 -4.06
N ALA A 69 -17.06 14.68 -4.52
CA ALA A 69 -15.78 13.96 -4.53
C ALA A 69 -15.02 14.07 -3.19
N THR A 70 -15.64 13.63 -2.10
CA THR A 70 -15.14 13.82 -0.72
C THR A 70 -13.80 13.14 -0.43
N MET A 71 -13.48 12.06 -1.15
CA MET A 71 -12.20 11.33 -1.02
C MET A 71 -11.09 11.86 -1.94
N LEU A 72 -11.43 12.73 -2.89
CA LEU A 72 -10.49 13.29 -3.88
C LEU A 72 -10.06 14.69 -3.44
N ASN A 73 -8.84 14.80 -2.91
CA ASN A 73 -8.27 16.11 -2.58
C ASN A 73 -7.96 16.94 -3.84
N ALA A 74 -7.75 18.24 -3.66
CA ALA A 74 -7.51 19.18 -4.75
C ALA A 74 -6.32 18.80 -5.65
N ARG A 75 -5.26 18.22 -5.07
CA ARG A 75 -4.09 17.76 -5.83
C ARG A 75 -4.44 16.59 -6.75
N ALA A 76 -5.20 15.61 -6.25
CA ALA A 76 -5.65 14.47 -7.05
C ALA A 76 -6.56 14.92 -8.19
N GLN A 77 -7.50 15.84 -7.91
CA GLN A 77 -8.37 16.43 -8.94
C GLN A 77 -7.56 17.12 -10.04
N ALA A 78 -6.55 17.91 -9.68
CA ALA A 78 -5.67 18.59 -10.64
C ALA A 78 -4.89 17.58 -11.50
N ILE A 79 -4.35 16.51 -10.90
CA ILE A 79 -3.63 15.46 -11.63
C ILE A 79 -4.54 14.77 -12.65
N LEU A 80 -5.77 14.43 -12.25
CA LEU A 80 -6.74 13.76 -13.13
C LEU A 80 -7.25 14.67 -14.24
N SER A 81 -7.37 15.98 -14.00
CA SER A 81 -7.85 16.95 -14.98
C SER A 81 -6.80 17.37 -15.99
N ARG A 82 -5.51 17.38 -15.62
CA ARG A 82 -4.41 17.93 -16.42
C ARG A 82 -4.36 17.45 -17.89
N PRO A 83 -4.62 16.17 -18.22
CA PRO A 83 -4.56 15.71 -19.61
C PRO A 83 -5.65 16.27 -20.53
N TRP A 84 -6.71 16.88 -19.96
CA TRP A 84 -7.94 17.25 -20.68
C TRP A 84 -8.19 18.75 -20.75
N LEU A 85 -7.44 19.55 -20.00
CA LEU A 85 -7.55 21.01 -19.98
C LEU A 85 -6.62 21.63 -21.04
N ASN A 86 -7.12 22.63 -21.76
CA ASN A 86 -6.33 23.51 -22.64
C ASN A 86 -6.08 24.87 -21.98
#